data_AF-A0A6J6HNW3-F1
#
_entry.id   AF-A0A6J6HNW3-F1
#
_cell.length_a   1.000
_cell.length_b   1.000
_cell.length_c   1.000
_cell.angle_alpha   90.00
_cell.angle_beta   90.00
_cell.angle_gamma   90.00
#
_symmetry.space_group_name_H-M   'P 1'
#
loop_
_entity.id
_entity.type
_entity.pdbx_description
1 polymer ?
#
loop_
_entity_poly.entity_id
_entity_poly.type
_entity_poly.pdbx_seq_one_letter_code
_entity_poly.pdbx_strand_id
1 'polypeptide(L)' 'MAKDSRVALQHFIAALENHLSATMLRRGAEDPNVDRAYLLLQEAFLDYEESLQDGYEELLPFELAEDDD' A
#
# COMPACT_ATOMS: atom_id res chain seq x y z
N MET A 1 6.33 15.08 -11.15
CA MET A 1 4.92 15.36 -11.46
C MET A 1 4.12 14.71 -10.35
N ALA A 2 3.31 15.45 -9.61
CA ALA A 2 2.49 14.89 -8.56
C ALA A 2 1.59 13.77 -9.15
N LYS A 3 1.56 12.60 -8.51
CA LYS A 3 0.59 11.56 -8.86
C LYS A 3 -0.80 12.12 -8.59
N ASP A 4 -1.73 11.92 -9.52
CA ASP A 4 -3.13 12.27 -9.30
C ASP A 4 -3.66 11.48 -8.10
N SER A 5 -4.11 12.17 -7.05
CA SER A 5 -4.47 11.53 -5.78
C SER A 5 -5.66 10.58 -5.91
N ARG A 6 -6.54 10.78 -6.91
CA ARG A 6 -7.63 9.83 -7.20
C ARG A 6 -7.09 8.55 -7.82
N VAL A 7 -6.11 8.65 -8.71
CA VAL A 7 -5.42 7.49 -9.29
C VAL A 7 -4.62 6.75 -8.21
N ALA A 8 -3.89 7.47 -7.37
CA ALA A 8 -3.13 6.87 -6.27
C ALA A 8 -4.04 6.14 -5.27
N LEU A 9 -5.17 6.74 -4.90
CA LEU A 9 -6.18 6.10 -4.05
C LEU A 9 -6.74 4.81 -4.68
N GLN A 10 -7.03 4.82 -5.99
CA GLN A 10 -7.51 3.61 -6.69
C GLN A 10 -6.46 2.50 -6.68
N HIS A 11 -5.19 2.84 -6.89
CA HIS A 11 -4.08 1.89 -6.78
C HIS A 11 -3.94 1.33 -5.36
N PHE A 12 -4.05 2.18 -4.33
CA PHE A 12 -3.99 1.75 -2.94
C PHE A 12 -5.11 0.77 -2.58
N ILE A 13 -6.35 1.05 -3.00
CA ILE A 13 -7.49 0.12 -2.82
C ILE A 13 -7.23 -1.21 -3.53
N ALA A 14 -6.75 -1.19 -4.77
CA ALA A 14 -6.43 -2.42 -5.51
C ALA A 14 -5.31 -3.23 -4.83
N ALA A 15 -4.32 -2.57 -4.24
CA ALA A 15 -3.25 -3.22 -3.50
C ALA A 15 -3.77 -3.90 -2.21
N LEU A 16 -4.71 -3.26 -1.49
CA LEU A 16 -5.39 -3.85 -0.34
C LEU A 16 -6.15 -5.12 -0.73
N GLU A 17 -6.92 -5.07 -1.82
CA GLU A 17 -7.66 -6.22 -2.35
C GLU A 17 -6.73 -7.36 -2.78
N ASN A 18 -5.60 -7.03 -3.42
CA ASN A 18 -4.57 -8.00 -3.80
C ASN A 18 -3.91 -8.66 -2.58
N HIS A 19 -3.56 -7.88 -1.56
CA HIS A 19 -3.00 -8.38 -0.31
C HIS A 19 -3.97 -9.32 0.41
N LEU A 20 -5.26 -8.96 0.49
CA LEU A 20 -6.29 -9.84 1.04
C LEU A 20 -6.40 -11.15 0.25
N SER A 21 -6.42 -11.05 -1.08
CA SER A 21 -6.52 -12.22 -1.97
C SER A 21 -5.32 -13.16 -1.80
N ALA A 22 -4.09 -12.63 -1.75
CA ALA A 22 -2.88 -13.40 -1.50
C ALA A 22 -2.93 -14.08 -0.12
N THR A 23 -3.36 -13.36 0.91
CA THR A 23 -3.50 -13.89 2.27
C THR A 23 -4.51 -15.03 2.36
N MET A 24 -5.66 -14.90 1.68
CA MET A 24 -6.68 -15.95 1.62
C MET A 24 -6.22 -17.21 0.89
N LEU A 25 -5.34 -17.06 -0.10
CA LEU A 25 -4.83 -18.15 -0.93
C LEU A 25 -3.49 -18.73 -0.42
N ARG A 26 -2.99 -18.23 0.72
CA ARG A 26 -1.67 -18.58 1.23
C ARG A 26 -1.48 -20.08 1.41
N ARG A 27 -0.31 -20.59 1.04
CA ARG A 27 0.08 -21.99 1.16
C ARG A 27 1.25 -22.14 2.12
N GLY A 28 0.93 -22.27 3.40
CA GLY A 28 1.93 -22.40 4.46
C GLY A 28 2.11 -21.11 5.26
N ALA A 29 3.12 -21.11 6.13
CA ALA A 29 3.40 -19.97 7.01
C ALA A 29 4.19 -18.86 6.29
N GLU A 30 5.05 -19.23 5.35
CA GLU A 30 5.87 -18.34 4.52
C GLU A 30 5.42 -18.53 3.06
N ASP A 31 4.53 -17.66 2.60
CA ASP A 31 4.08 -17.67 1.20
C ASP A 31 4.64 -16.44 0.48
N PRO A 32 5.52 -16.61 -0.52
CA PRO A 32 6.15 -15.49 -1.22
C PRO A 32 5.15 -14.58 -1.96
N ASN A 33 3.94 -15.07 -2.25
CA ASN A 33 2.89 -14.22 -2.83
C ASN A 33 2.32 -13.24 -1.81
N VAL A 34 2.25 -13.64 -0.53
CA VAL A 34 1.83 -12.76 0.56
C VAL A 34 2.89 -11.69 0.78
N ASP A 35 4.17 -12.09 0.87
CA ASP A 35 5.30 -11.16 1.04
C ASP A 35 5.36 -10.13 -0.10
N ARG A 36 5.20 -10.59 -1.34
CA ARG A 36 5.15 -9.70 -2.50
C ARG A 36 3.95 -8.76 -2.45
N ALA A 37 2.77 -9.26 -2.09
CA ALA A 37 1.57 -8.44 -2.01
C ALA A 37 1.67 -7.39 -0.88
N TYR A 38 2.36 -7.73 0.21
CA TYR A 38 2.66 -6.80 1.30
C TYR A 38 3.55 -5.65 0.85
N LEU A 39 4.66 -5.93 0.15
CA LEU A 39 5.54 -4.89 -0.39
C LEU A 39 4.82 -3.96 -1.39
N LEU A 40 3.98 -4.53 -2.26
CA LEU A 40 3.16 -3.74 -3.20
C LEU A 40 2.15 -2.85 -2.47
N LEU A 41 1.61 -3.32 -1.34
CA LEU A 41 0.71 -2.52 -0.52
C LEU A 41 1.44 -1.35 0.15
N GLN A 42 2.66 -1.56 0.66
CA GLN A 42 3.49 -0.50 1.23
C GLN A 42 3.81 0.58 0.19
N GLU A 43 4.25 0.19 -1.00
CA GLU A 43 4.53 1.13 -2.10
C GLU A 43 3.28 1.95 -2.47
N ALA A 44 2.13 1.30 -2.63
CA ALA A 44 0.88 1.97 -2.97
C ALA A 44 0.38 2.91 -1.86
N PHE A 45 0.66 2.59 -0.59
CA PHE A 45 0.39 3.48 0.53
C PHE A 45 1.23 4.76 0.44
N LEU A 46 2.56 4.63 0.29
CA LEU A 46 3.47 5.78 0.20
C LEU A 46 3.13 6.68 -0.98
N ASP A 47 2.82 6.08 -2.13
CA ASP A 47 2.35 6.81 -3.31
C ASP A 47 1.09 7.65 -3.04
N TYR A 48 0.14 7.10 -2.27
CA TYR A 48 -1.08 7.80 -1.92
C TYR A 48 -0.81 8.93 -0.93
N GLU A 49 -0.01 8.67 0.11
CA GLU A 49 0.40 9.68 1.09
C GLU A 49 1.13 10.86 0.41
N GLU A 50 2.13 10.58 -0.43
CA GLU A 50 2.85 11.60 -1.21
C GLU A 50 1.88 12.40 -2.09
N SER A 51 0.91 11.74 -2.75
CA SER A 51 -0.06 12.42 -3.61
C SER A 51 -1.02 13.35 -2.84
N LEU A 52 -1.31 13.06 -1.58
CA LEU A 52 -2.13 13.93 -0.73
C LEU A 52 -1.31 15.11 -0.23
N GLN A 53 -0.08 14.87 0.19
CA GLN A 53 0.82 15.91 0.64
C GLN A 53 1.13 16.91 -0.49
N ASP A 54 1.46 16.43 -1.69
CA ASP A 54 1.77 17.26 -2.85
C ASP A 54 0.54 18.01 -3.39
N GLY A 55 -0.63 17.36 -3.38
CA GLY A 55 -1.84 17.89 -4.01
C GLY A 55 -2.68 18.79 -3.10
N TYR A 56 -2.66 18.53 -1.79
CA TYR A 56 -3.59 19.10 -0.82
C TYR A 56 -2.93 19.55 0.49
N GLU A 57 -1.61 19.35 0.66
CA GLU A 57 -0.90 19.60 1.92
C GLU A 57 -1.49 18.82 3.12
N GLU A 58 -2.08 17.65 2.83
CA GLU A 58 -2.77 16.81 3.80
C GLU A 58 -1.94 15.56 4.13
N LEU A 59 -1.89 15.21 5.41
CA LEU A 59 -1.23 14.01 5.93
C LEU A 59 -2.25 12.95 6.34
N LEU A 60 -1.87 11.68 6.26
CA LEU A 60 -2.69 10.58 6.75
C LEU A 60 -2.59 10.46 8.28
N PRO A 61 -3.67 10.00 8.96
CA PRO A 61 -3.64 9.79 10.41
C PRO A 61 -2.97 8.45 10.81
N PHE A 62 -2.24 7.81 9.90
CA PHE A 62 -1.54 6.55 10.08
C PHE A 62 -0.28 6.53 9.21
N GLU A 63 0.72 5.75 9.63
CA GLU A 63 2.03 5.64 9.00
C GLU A 63 2.37 4.17 8.72
N LEU A 64 3.36 3.93 7.86
CA LEU A 64 3.97 2.60 7.76
C LEU A 64 4.69 2.29 9.07
N ALA A 65 4.48 1.08 9.59
CA ALA A 65 5.32 0.59 10.66
C ALA A 65 6.78 0.58 10.19
N GLU A 66 7.67 1.15 10.99
CA GLU A 66 9.10 0.94 10.82
C GLU A 66 9.37 -0.55 11.08
N ASP A 67 10.20 -1.17 10.23
CA ASP A 67 10.72 -2.51 10.52
C ASP A 67 11.63 -2.37 11.74
N ASP A 68 11.08 -2.61 12.93
CA ASP A 68 11.84 -2.83 14.16
C ASP A 68 12.65 -4.11 13.96
N ASP A 69 13.91 -3.99 13.50
CA ASP A 69 14.91 -5.07 13.45
C ASP A 69 14.96 -5.89 14.77
#